data_AF-A0A6N7Y8T9-F1
#
_entry.id   AF-A0A6N7Y8T9-F1
#
_cell.length_a   1.000
_cell.length_b   1.000
_cell.length_c   1.000
_cell.angle_alpha   90.00
_cell.angle_beta   90.00
_cell.angle_gamma   90.00
#
_symmetry.space_group_name_H-M   'P 1'
#
loop_
_entity.id
_entity.type
_entity.pdbx_description
1 polymer ?
#
loop_
_entity_poly.entity_id
_entity_poly.type
_entity_poly.pdbx_seq_one_letter_code
_entity_poly.pdbx_strand_id
1 'polypeptide(L)'
;MAIQYAKDQSGVYQTINLKIKSDAHSIFDYLSTTEGIQQWFPQLSFQERVEGGKMLFHLDDSEDLEMRITHFEANKRIGFTWDIGKVKFELYEHQSYVELIFYEYLPFEFPHITLDFAGWQFQIESIKNIAETGKPLEQQNCDFEAKKTEIEASLAVI
;
A
#
# COMPACT_ATOMS: atom_id res chain seq x y z
N MET A 1 5.43 7.01 11.71
CA MET A 1 5.55 6.72 10.28
C MET A 1 6.56 7.71 9.71
N ALA A 2 7.47 7.25 8.86
CA ALA A 2 8.40 8.11 8.12
C ALA A 2 8.11 7.94 6.63
N ILE A 3 8.07 9.05 5.90
CA ILE A 3 7.79 9.06 4.45
C ILE A 3 8.94 9.75 3.75
N GLN A 4 9.38 9.17 2.64
CA GLN A 4 10.39 9.73 1.75
C GLN A 4 9.83 9.75 0.34
N TYR A 5 10.10 10.84 -0.36
CA TYR A 5 9.77 10.99 -1.77
C TYR A 5 11.04 11.05 -2.60
N ALA A 6 10.96 10.53 -3.82
CA ALA A 6 12.00 10.68 -4.82
C ALA A 6 11.38 10.88 -6.20
N LYS A 7 12.17 11.38 -7.14
CA LYS A 7 11.79 11.51 -8.56
C LYS A 7 12.94 11.07 -9.44
N ASP A 8 12.60 10.55 -10.61
CA ASP A 8 13.55 10.37 -11.70
C ASP A 8 12.94 10.89 -13.02
N GLN A 9 13.50 10.48 -14.15
CA GLN A 9 13.03 10.89 -15.47
C GLN A 9 11.69 10.25 -15.87
N SER A 10 11.27 9.19 -15.19
CA SER A 10 10.10 8.37 -15.53
C SER A 10 8.91 8.61 -14.60
N GLY A 11 9.13 9.03 -13.36
CA GLY A 11 8.05 9.24 -12.43
C GLY A 11 8.49 9.63 -11.03
N VAL A 12 7.58 9.37 -10.10
CA VAL A 12 7.74 9.70 -8.69
C VAL A 12 7.65 8.44 -7.84
N TYR A 13 8.26 8.52 -6.67
CA TYR A 13 8.34 7.43 -5.71
C TYR A 13 7.91 7.91 -4.34
N GLN A 14 7.21 7.03 -3.63
CA GLN A 14 6.94 7.17 -2.20
C GLN A 14 7.48 5.93 -1.49
N THR A 15 8.24 6.14 -0.42
CA THR A 15 8.65 5.09 0.51
C THR A 15 8.13 5.41 1.90
N ILE A 16 7.33 4.50 2.46
CA ILE A 16 6.76 4.64 3.80
C ILE A 16 7.38 3.58 4.71
N ASN A 17 7.91 3.99 5.85
CA ASN A 17 8.43 3.11 6.87
C ASN A 17 7.65 3.30 8.19
N LEU A 18 7.22 2.19 8.79
CA LEU A 18 6.64 2.17 10.12
C LEU A 18 6.93 0.88 10.87
N LYS A 19 6.80 0.97 12.19
CA LYS A 19 6.90 -0.16 13.12
C LYS A 19 5.51 -0.58 13.53
N ILE A 20 5.22 -1.88 13.46
CA ILE A 20 3.94 -2.49 13.83
C ILE A 20 4.20 -3.50 14.95
N LYS A 21 3.55 -3.34 16.10
CA LYS A 21 3.63 -4.26 17.25
C LYS A 21 2.73 -5.48 17.01
N SER A 22 3.17 -6.33 16.10
CA SER A 22 2.54 -7.60 15.74
C SER A 22 3.64 -8.54 15.25
N ASP A 23 3.25 -9.72 14.75
CA ASP A 23 4.15 -10.66 14.10
C ASP A 23 4.06 -10.58 12.57
N ALA A 24 5.09 -11.06 11.87
CA ALA A 24 5.19 -10.95 10.43
C ALA A 24 4.12 -11.76 9.70
N HIS A 25 3.66 -12.88 10.28
CA HIS A 25 2.63 -13.73 9.68
C HIS A 25 1.27 -13.03 9.70
N SER A 26 0.86 -12.48 10.84
CA SER A 26 -0.38 -11.72 10.98
C SER A 26 -0.42 -10.51 10.03
N ILE A 27 0.69 -9.76 9.93
CA ILE A 27 0.77 -8.62 9.00
C ILE A 27 0.71 -9.10 7.55
N PHE A 28 1.45 -10.15 7.21
CA PHE A 28 1.46 -10.69 5.86
C PHE A 28 0.10 -11.23 5.42
N ASP A 29 -0.68 -11.79 6.33
CA ASP A 29 -2.04 -12.23 6.04
C ASP A 29 -2.94 -11.05 5.63
N TYR A 30 -2.83 -9.89 6.30
CA TYR A 30 -3.53 -8.66 5.88
C TYR A 30 -3.11 -8.15 4.51
N LEU A 31 -1.88 -8.47 4.07
CA LEU A 31 -1.34 -7.99 2.80
C LEU A 31 -1.55 -8.97 1.63
N SER A 32 -1.72 -10.26 1.90
CA SER A 32 -1.58 -11.32 0.91
C SER A 32 -2.77 -12.28 0.82
N THR A 33 -3.83 -12.08 1.60
CA THR A 33 -5.07 -12.85 1.54
C THR A 33 -6.25 -11.96 1.16
N THR A 34 -7.29 -12.54 0.55
CA THR A 34 -8.51 -11.78 0.24
C THR A 34 -9.19 -11.31 1.52
N GLU A 35 -9.31 -12.19 2.50
CA GLU A 35 -9.92 -11.89 3.79
C GLU A 35 -9.14 -10.82 4.57
N GLY A 36 -7.82 -10.79 4.40
CA GLY A 36 -6.94 -9.81 5.02
C GLY A 36 -7.00 -8.45 4.33
N ILE A 37 -6.80 -8.41 3.01
CA ILE A 37 -6.70 -7.16 2.26
C ILE A 37 -8.02 -6.38 2.26
N GLN A 38 -9.15 -7.08 2.22
CA GLN A 38 -10.48 -6.46 2.22
C GLN A 38 -10.83 -5.73 3.53
N GLN A 39 -10.06 -5.93 4.61
CA GLN A 39 -10.27 -5.20 5.87
C GLN A 39 -9.82 -3.74 5.81
N TRP A 40 -8.90 -3.41 4.90
CA TRP A 40 -8.41 -2.04 4.71
C TRP A 40 -8.61 -1.57 3.26
N PHE A 41 -8.65 -2.48 2.28
CA PHE A 41 -8.95 -2.19 0.89
C PHE A 41 -10.04 -3.15 0.33
N PRO A 42 -11.33 -2.88 0.60
CA PRO A 42 -12.43 -3.79 0.27
C PRO A 42 -12.55 -4.17 -1.22
N GLN A 43 -12.08 -3.32 -2.12
CA GLN A 43 -12.13 -3.54 -3.57
C GLN A 43 -11.09 -4.54 -4.08
N LEU A 44 -10.13 -4.98 -3.25
CA LEU A 44 -9.08 -5.90 -3.70
C LEU A 44 -9.40 -7.36 -3.36
N SER A 45 -9.05 -8.28 -4.26
CA SER A 45 -9.08 -9.71 -3.98
C SER A 45 -7.95 -10.47 -4.67
N PHE A 46 -7.55 -11.60 -4.08
CA PHE A 46 -6.55 -12.51 -4.64
C PHE A 46 -7.22 -13.67 -5.36
N GLN A 47 -6.73 -13.99 -6.55
CA GLN A 47 -7.12 -15.18 -7.32
C GLN A 47 -6.04 -16.25 -7.25
N GLU A 48 -4.77 -15.87 -7.44
CA GLU A 48 -3.63 -16.78 -7.38
C GLU A 48 -2.47 -16.11 -6.63
N ARG A 49 -2.11 -16.64 -5.46
CA ARG A 49 -1.17 -16.04 -4.51
C ARG A 49 0.27 -16.53 -4.71
N VAL A 50 0.82 -16.26 -5.89
CA VAL A 50 2.21 -16.58 -6.26
C VAL A 50 2.79 -15.45 -7.11
N GLU A 51 4.11 -15.39 -7.25
CA GLU A 51 4.73 -14.47 -8.21
C GLU A 51 4.26 -14.78 -9.64
N GLY A 52 3.83 -13.76 -10.39
CA GLY A 52 3.14 -13.90 -11.68
C GLY A 52 1.64 -14.18 -11.58
N GLY A 53 1.15 -14.47 -10.36
CA GLY A 53 -0.25 -14.69 -10.04
C GLY A 53 -1.10 -13.44 -10.18
N LYS A 54 -2.39 -13.59 -9.86
CA LYS A 54 -3.44 -12.64 -10.21
C LYS A 54 -4.17 -12.08 -9.00
N MET A 55 -4.44 -10.79 -9.05
CA MET A 55 -5.35 -10.04 -8.19
C MET A 55 -6.43 -9.35 -9.02
N LEU A 56 -7.54 -8.99 -8.38
CA LEU A 56 -8.62 -8.22 -8.98
C LEU A 56 -8.86 -6.94 -8.18
N PHE A 57 -9.17 -5.87 -8.89
CA PHE A 57 -9.74 -4.64 -8.35
C PHE A 57 -11.19 -4.52 -8.80
N HIS A 58 -12.10 -4.58 -7.84
CA HIS A 58 -13.54 -4.55 -8.04
C HIS A 58 -14.02 -3.11 -8.19
N LEU A 59 -14.61 -2.82 -9.34
CA LEU A 59 -15.28 -1.56 -9.63
C LEU A 59 -16.78 -1.77 -9.52
N ASP A 60 -17.49 -0.82 -8.90
CA ASP A 60 -18.92 -0.99 -8.58
C ASP A 60 -19.79 -1.25 -9.83
N ASP A 61 -19.53 -0.52 -10.93
CA ASP A 61 -20.36 -0.51 -12.15
C ASP A 61 -19.59 -0.91 -13.42
N SER A 62 -18.43 -1.56 -13.29
CA SER A 62 -17.65 -1.99 -14.46
C SER A 62 -16.96 -3.34 -14.23
N GLU A 63 -16.34 -3.87 -15.28
CA GLU A 63 -15.55 -5.09 -15.17
C GLU A 63 -14.38 -4.91 -14.19
N ASP A 64 -14.09 -5.98 -13.44
CA ASP A 64 -12.94 -6.03 -12.56
C ASP A 64 -11.64 -5.78 -13.33
N LEU A 65 -10.77 -4.94 -12.78
CA LEU A 65 -9.45 -4.74 -13.34
C LEU A 65 -8.50 -5.83 -12.84
N GLU A 66 -7.75 -6.41 -13.77
CA GLU A 66 -6.73 -7.40 -13.43
C GLU A 66 -5.43 -6.72 -12.99
N MET A 67 -4.87 -7.21 -11.89
CA MET A 67 -3.56 -6.83 -11.39
C MET A 67 -2.66 -8.06 -11.29
N ARG A 68 -1.35 -7.87 -11.46
CA ARG A 68 -0.35 -8.94 -11.43
C ARG A 68 0.53 -8.86 -10.21
N ILE A 69 0.72 -9.99 -9.53
CA ILE A 69 1.65 -10.12 -8.42
C ILE A 69 3.08 -10.15 -8.99
N THR A 70 3.90 -9.18 -8.61
CA THR A 70 5.29 -9.04 -9.07
C THR A 70 6.30 -9.63 -8.11
N HIS A 71 5.92 -9.80 -6.84
CA HIS A 71 6.77 -10.39 -5.81
C HIS A 71 5.88 -11.17 -4.84
N PHE A 72 6.31 -12.36 -4.45
CA PHE A 72 5.64 -13.11 -3.41
C PHE A 72 6.64 -13.97 -2.62
N GLU A 73 6.87 -13.61 -1.37
CA GLU A 73 7.65 -14.41 -0.43
C GLU A 73 6.98 -14.35 0.94
N ALA A 74 6.48 -15.50 1.39
CA ALA A 74 5.68 -15.62 2.59
C ALA A 74 6.33 -14.93 3.80
N ASN A 75 5.55 -14.11 4.51
CA ASN A 75 5.96 -13.34 5.69
C ASN A 75 7.09 -12.34 5.46
N LYS A 76 7.48 -12.06 4.21
CA LYS A 76 8.59 -11.14 3.92
C LYS A 76 8.25 -10.06 2.91
N ARG A 77 7.62 -10.40 1.78
CA ARG A 77 7.32 -9.40 0.75
C ARG A 77 6.19 -9.81 -0.17
N ILE A 78 5.41 -8.81 -0.55
CA ILE A 78 4.42 -8.92 -1.61
C ILE A 78 4.42 -7.62 -2.41
N GLY A 79 4.32 -7.73 -3.72
CA GLY A 79 4.21 -6.58 -4.60
C GLY A 79 3.33 -6.90 -5.78
N PHE A 80 2.69 -5.88 -6.35
CA PHE A 80 1.78 -6.01 -7.47
C PHE A 80 1.76 -4.75 -8.33
N THR A 81 1.31 -4.90 -9.58
CA THR A 81 1.04 -3.77 -10.47
C THR A 81 -0.08 -2.92 -9.89
N TRP A 82 -0.01 -1.61 -10.06
CA TRP A 82 -1.02 -0.66 -9.59
C TRP A 82 -1.37 0.28 -10.74
N ASP A 83 -2.37 -0.09 -11.54
CA ASP A 83 -2.61 0.52 -12.86
C ASP A 83 -1.28 0.57 -13.67
N ILE A 84 -0.86 1.73 -14.18
CA ILE A 84 0.43 1.93 -14.85
C ILE A 84 1.63 2.09 -13.88
N GLY A 85 1.38 2.07 -12.57
CA GLY A 85 2.36 2.08 -11.49
C GLY A 85 2.63 0.70 -10.88
N LYS A 86 3.29 0.69 -9.72
CA LYS A 86 3.57 -0.53 -8.96
C LYS A 86 3.74 -0.24 -7.47
N VAL A 87 3.34 -1.20 -6.66
CA VAL A 87 3.53 -1.15 -5.21
C VAL A 87 4.20 -2.43 -4.69
N LYS A 88 4.92 -2.30 -3.57
CA LYS A 88 5.60 -3.41 -2.90
C LYS A 88 5.67 -3.16 -1.40
N PHE A 89 5.41 -4.20 -0.64
CA PHE A 89 5.55 -4.28 0.79
C PHE A 89 6.71 -5.20 1.13
N GLU A 90 7.54 -4.79 2.08
CA GLU A 90 8.58 -5.62 2.69
C GLU A 90 8.41 -5.59 4.21
N LEU A 91 8.58 -6.75 4.84
CA LEU A 91 8.45 -6.98 6.26
C LEU A 91 9.80 -7.45 6.82
N TYR A 92 10.27 -6.75 7.84
CA TYR A 92 11.49 -7.08 8.57
C TYR A 92 11.13 -7.33 10.04
N GLU A 93 11.26 -8.58 10.47
CA GLU A 93 10.91 -8.99 11.82
C GLU A 93 12.00 -8.60 12.83
N HIS A 94 11.59 -7.97 13.93
CA HIS A 94 12.44 -7.66 15.08
C HIS A 94 11.83 -8.27 16.35
N GLN A 95 12.57 -8.22 17.47
CA GLN A 95 12.16 -8.88 18.73
C GLN A 95 10.79 -8.47 19.28
N SER A 96 10.33 -7.23 19.02
CA SER A 96 9.09 -6.70 19.61
C SER A 96 8.17 -5.98 18.63
N TYR A 97 8.53 -5.96 17.35
CA TYR A 97 7.77 -5.34 16.27
C TYR A 97 8.23 -5.87 14.91
N VAL A 98 7.43 -5.64 13.89
CA VAL A 98 7.81 -5.78 12.48
C VAL A 98 7.97 -4.39 11.89
N GLU A 99 9.07 -4.15 11.19
CA GLU A 99 9.22 -2.98 10.33
C GLU A 99 8.58 -3.29 8.98
N LEU A 100 7.56 -2.50 8.61
CA LEU A 100 6.94 -2.54 7.30
C LEU A 100 7.54 -1.40 6.47
N ILE A 101 8.10 -1.73 5.32
CA ILE A 101 8.52 -0.77 4.30
C ILE A 101 7.63 -0.93 3.07
N PHE A 102 6.87 0.12 2.77
CA PHE A 102 6.05 0.22 1.59
C PHE A 102 6.76 1.07 0.54
N TYR A 103 6.76 0.59 -0.69
CA TYR A 103 7.32 1.24 -1.85
C TYR A 103 6.22 1.43 -2.88
N GLU A 104 6.17 2.62 -3.44
CA GLU A 104 5.26 2.97 -4.50
C GLU A 104 6.02 3.72 -5.58
N TYR A 105 5.72 3.39 -6.82
CA TYR A 105 6.16 4.11 -8.00
C TYR A 105 4.97 4.41 -8.89
N LEU A 106 4.84 5.68 -9.25
CA LEU A 106 3.84 6.17 -10.19
C LEU A 106 4.55 6.92 -11.32
N PRO A 107 4.34 6.55 -12.60
CA PRO A 107 4.85 7.32 -13.73
C PRO A 107 4.18 8.70 -13.80
N PHE A 108 4.79 9.67 -14.48
CA PHE A 108 4.23 11.04 -14.54
C PHE A 108 2.87 11.12 -15.24
N GLU A 109 2.55 10.14 -16.08
CA GLU A 109 1.25 9.98 -16.74
C GLU A 109 0.15 9.50 -15.78
N PHE A 110 0.51 9.06 -14.57
CA PHE A 110 -0.46 8.58 -13.59
C PHE A 110 -1.37 9.73 -13.12
N PRO A 111 -2.70 9.56 -13.16
CA PRO A 111 -3.62 10.62 -12.75
C PRO A 111 -3.60 10.79 -11.23
N HIS A 112 -3.66 12.04 -10.76
CA HIS A 112 -3.84 12.33 -9.32
C HIS A 112 -2.79 11.71 -8.38
N ILE A 113 -1.52 11.64 -8.80
CA ILE A 113 -0.37 11.12 -8.02
C ILE A 113 -0.41 11.46 -6.52
N THR A 114 -0.67 12.73 -6.18
CA THR A 114 -0.64 13.20 -4.79
C THR A 114 -1.80 12.65 -3.95
N LEU A 115 -2.95 12.41 -4.59
CA LEU A 115 -4.09 11.76 -3.95
C LEU A 115 -3.86 10.26 -3.78
N ASP A 116 -3.24 9.59 -4.76
CA ASP A 116 -2.89 8.17 -4.66
C ASP A 116 -1.88 7.93 -3.51
N PHE A 117 -0.83 8.77 -3.44
CA PHE A 117 0.12 8.77 -2.32
C PHE A 117 -0.57 8.95 -0.97
N ALA A 118 -1.51 9.90 -0.87
CA ALA A 118 -2.28 10.13 0.36
C ALA A 118 -3.16 8.92 0.72
N GLY A 119 -3.78 8.29 -0.28
CA GLY A 119 -4.55 7.06 -0.15
C GLY A 119 -3.72 5.94 0.45
N TRP A 120 -2.55 5.66 -0.13
CA TRP A 120 -1.64 4.66 0.38
C TRP A 120 -1.14 4.98 1.80
N GLN A 121 -0.78 6.23 2.09
CA GLN A 121 -0.40 6.62 3.46
C GLN A 121 -1.50 6.28 4.47
N PHE A 122 -2.76 6.58 4.17
CA PHE A 122 -3.88 6.21 5.02
C PHE A 122 -4.01 4.69 5.16
N GLN A 123 -3.89 3.95 4.06
CA GLN A 123 -4.02 2.49 4.09
C GLN A 123 -2.92 1.81 4.90
N ILE A 124 -1.68 2.29 4.79
CA ILE A 124 -0.55 1.81 5.59
C ILE A 124 -0.78 2.06 7.09
N GLU A 125 -1.32 3.21 7.46
CA GLU A 125 -1.71 3.48 8.85
C GLU A 125 -2.89 2.60 9.31
N SER A 126 -3.84 2.32 8.42
CA SER A 126 -4.98 1.43 8.69
C SER A 126 -4.51 -0.01 8.96
N ILE A 127 -3.60 -0.55 8.14
CA ILE A 127 -2.98 -1.87 8.35
C ILE A 127 -2.33 -1.95 9.74
N LYS A 128 -1.56 -0.92 10.13
CA LYS A 128 -0.98 -0.85 11.48
C LYS A 128 -2.06 -0.91 12.56
N ASN A 129 -3.13 -0.11 12.41
CA ASN A 129 -4.20 -0.05 13.40
C ASN A 129 -4.94 -1.40 13.52
N ILE A 130 -5.19 -2.08 12.39
CA ILE A 130 -5.80 -3.42 12.37
C ILE A 130 -4.88 -4.40 13.11
N ALA A 131 -3.60 -4.43 12.75
CA ALA A 131 -2.65 -5.37 13.35
C ALA A 131 -2.43 -5.17 14.86
N GLU A 132 -2.55 -3.94 15.36
CA GLU A 132 -2.34 -3.60 16.78
C GLU A 132 -3.62 -3.60 17.62
N THR A 133 -4.79 -3.35 17.02
CA THR A 133 -6.05 -3.12 17.75
C THR A 133 -7.23 -3.96 17.27
N GLY A 134 -7.09 -4.64 16.13
CA GLY A 134 -8.15 -5.42 15.48
C GLY A 134 -9.19 -4.59 14.74
N LYS A 135 -8.95 -3.30 14.47
CA LYS A 135 -9.89 -2.41 13.76
C LYS A 135 -9.19 -1.54 12.71
N PRO A 136 -9.81 -1.30 11.54
CA PRO A 136 -9.32 -0.32 10.57
C PRO A 136 -9.48 1.12 11.08
N LEU A 137 -8.74 2.04 10.46
CA LEU A 137 -9.01 3.45 10.62
C LEU A 137 -10.30 3.83 9.88
N GLU A 138 -11.02 4.83 10.39
CA GLU A 138 -12.18 5.39 9.70
C GLU A 138 -11.73 6.47 8.72
N GLN A 139 -11.99 6.27 7.43
CA GLN A 139 -11.56 7.17 6.37
C GLN A 139 -12.12 8.59 6.52
N GLN A 140 -13.31 8.75 7.10
CA GLN A 140 -13.96 10.03 7.38
C GLN A 140 -13.15 10.96 8.30
N ASN A 141 -12.20 10.41 9.06
CA ASN A 141 -11.35 11.17 9.97
C ASN A 141 -10.05 11.65 9.28
N CYS A 142 -9.82 11.28 8.02
CA CYS A 142 -8.65 11.66 7.24
C CYS A 142 -8.94 12.90 6.38
N ASP A 143 -8.17 13.97 6.57
CA ASP A 143 -8.19 15.15 5.69
C ASP A 143 -7.27 14.92 4.49
N PHE A 144 -7.84 14.36 3.42
CA PHE A 144 -7.10 14.05 2.20
C PHE A 144 -6.65 15.31 1.44
N GLU A 145 -7.37 16.43 1.54
CA GLU A 145 -6.97 17.68 0.86
C GLU A 145 -5.77 18.33 1.55
N ALA A 146 -5.72 18.30 2.89
CA ALA A 146 -4.54 18.73 3.63
C ALA A 146 -3.33 17.86 3.29
N LYS A 147 -3.47 16.52 3.35
CA LYS A 147 -2.40 15.58 2.99
C LYS A 147 -1.90 15.81 1.57
N LYS A 148 -2.81 15.96 0.61
CA LYS A 148 -2.48 16.25 -0.79
C LYS A 148 -1.64 17.53 -0.91
N THR A 149 -2.04 18.60 -0.23
CA THR A 149 -1.30 19.89 -0.25
C THR A 149 0.12 19.73 0.30
N GLU A 150 0.28 18.97 1.39
CA GLU A 150 1.60 18.68 1.98
C GLU A 150 2.49 17.83 1.06
N ILE A 151 1.92 16.83 0.39
CA ILE A 151 2.61 15.98 -0.58
C ILE A 151 3.04 16.83 -1.79
N GLU A 152 2.16 17.68 -2.32
CA GLU A 152 2.46 18.59 -3.43
C GLU A 152 3.64 19.51 -3.09
N ALA A 153 3.62 20.12 -1.89
CA ALA A 153 4.72 20.96 -1.42
C ALA A 153 6.04 20.19 -1.28
N SER A 154 5.99 18.95 -0.78
CA SER A 154 7.16 18.08 -0.62
C SER A 154 7.74 17.66 -1.97
N LEU A 155 6.88 17.32 -2.93
CA LEU A 155 7.30 16.98 -4.29
C LEU A 155 7.88 18.21 -5.01
N ALA A 156 7.43 19.43 -4.75
CA ALA A 156 7.92 20.62 -5.45
C ALA A 156 9.39 20.98 -5.13
N VAL A 157 9.96 20.45 -4.04
CA VAL A 157 11.31 20.79 -3.57
C VAL A 157 12.34 19.67 -3.76
N ILE A 158 11.96 18.58 -4.43
CA ILE A 158 12.84 17.45 -4.77
C ILE A 158 12.99 17.26 -6.28
#